data_AF-A0A5S4H9G0-F1
#
_entry.id   AF-A0A5S4H9G0-F1
#
_cell.length_a   1.000
_cell.length_b   1.000
_cell.length_c   1.000
_cell.angle_alpha   90.00
_cell.angle_beta   90.00
_cell.angle_gamma   90.00
#
_symmetry.space_group_name_H-M   'P 1'
#
loop_
_entity.id
_entity.type
_entity.pdbx_description
1 polymer ?
#
loop_
_entity_poly.entity_id
_entity_poly.type
_entity_poly.pdbx_seq_one_letter_code
_entity_poly.pdbx_strand_id
1 'polypeptide(L)'
;MVWLDPARAAACADVRAALHRLNAGATGASRRIVRLLVLDDPASLAHGELTDKGYVNQRAVLDRRADMVGLLHTDPAPAEVILPGDR
;
A
#
# COMPACT_ATOMS: atom_id res chain seq x y z
N MET A 1 17.27 -1.85 3.46
CA MET A 1 16.38 -0.86 2.83
C MET A 1 16.09 -1.37 1.42
N VAL A 2 14.83 -1.64 1.09
CA VAL A 2 14.44 -2.09 -0.25
C VAL A 2 13.67 -0.95 -0.90
N TRP A 3 14.04 -0.59 -2.13
CA TRP A 3 13.29 0.34 -2.95
C TRP A 3 12.50 -0.47 -3.98
N LEU A 4 11.18 -0.31 -3.98
CA LEU A 4 10.31 -0.97 -4.96
C LEU A 4 9.98 0.04 -6.05
N ASP A 5 10.31 -0.30 -7.29
CA ASP A 5 9.77 0.37 -8.46
C ASP A 5 8.29 0.01 -8.59
N PRO A 6 7.35 0.98 -8.50
CA PRO A 6 5.92 0.70 -8.54
C PRO A 6 5.48 -0.04 -9.80
N ALA A 7 6.07 0.29 -10.95
CA ALA A 7 5.75 -0.35 -12.23
C ALA A 7 6.10 -1.85 -12.23
N ARG A 8 7.08 -2.25 -11.40
CA ARG A 8 7.52 -3.64 -11.28
C ARG A 8 6.93 -4.35 -10.07
N ALA A 9 6.53 -3.62 -9.04
CA ALA A 9 6.08 -4.19 -7.79
C ALA A 9 4.77 -4.96 -7.93
N ALA A 10 3.84 -4.51 -8.76
CA ALA A 10 2.56 -5.19 -8.98
C ALA A 10 2.71 -6.59 -9.62
N ALA A 11 3.75 -6.75 -10.45
CA ALA A 11 4.13 -8.01 -11.07
C ALA A 11 5.09 -8.85 -10.19
N CYS A 12 5.57 -8.30 -9.08
CA CYS A 12 6.57 -8.96 -8.24
C CYS A 12 5.93 -10.05 -7.37
N ALA A 13 6.26 -11.31 -7.64
CA ALA A 13 5.78 -12.46 -6.87
C ALA A 13 6.14 -12.36 -5.37
N ASP A 14 7.29 -11.77 -5.04
CA ASP A 14 7.75 -11.63 -3.65
C ASP A 14 6.84 -10.71 -2.83
N VAL A 15 6.28 -9.66 -3.44
CA VAL A 15 5.35 -8.74 -2.76
C VAL A 15 4.04 -9.45 -2.44
N ARG A 16 3.49 -10.22 -3.39
CA ARG A 16 2.30 -11.03 -3.15
C ARG A 16 2.55 -12.09 -2.08
N ALA A 17 3.67 -12.80 -2.15
CA ALA A 17 4.05 -13.79 -1.16
C ALA A 17 4.22 -13.16 0.25
N ALA A 18 4.79 -11.96 0.34
CA ALA A 18 4.89 -11.23 1.59
C ALA A 18 3.51 -10.85 2.17
N LEU A 19 2.60 -10.36 1.33
CA LEU A 19 1.20 -10.08 1.74
C LEU A 19 0.50 -11.35 2.24
N HIS A 20 0.67 -12.48 1.56
CA HIS A 20 0.13 -13.77 2.01
C HIS A 20 0.66 -14.16 3.40
N ARG A 21 1.98 -14.10 3.61
CA ARG A 21 2.59 -14.43 4.91
C ARG A 21 2.09 -13.50 6.01
N LEU A 22 1.97 -12.20 5.74
CA LEU A 22 1.46 -11.22 6.70
C LEU A 22 0.00 -11.53 7.09
N ASN A 23 -0.84 -11.83 6.09
CA ASN A 23 -2.25 -12.15 6.30
C ASN A 23 -2.47 -13.52 6.97
N ALA A 24 -1.54 -14.47 6.84
CA ALA A 24 -1.63 -15.79 7.48
C ALA A 24 -1.67 -15.69 9.02
N GLY A 25 -1.02 -14.68 9.60
CA GLY A 25 -1.04 -14.41 11.05
C GLY A 25 -2.19 -13.51 11.52
N ALA A 26 -3.05 -13.04 10.63
CA ALA A 26 -4.10 -12.08 10.96
C ALA A 26 -5.34 -12.76 11.54
N THR A 27 -5.67 -12.46 12.81
CA THR A 27 -6.92 -12.87 13.45
C THR A 27 -8.00 -11.81 13.24
N GLY A 28 -8.92 -12.07 12.31
CA GLY A 28 -10.04 -11.17 11.99
C GLY A 28 -9.81 -10.30 10.74
N ALA A 29 -10.90 -9.75 10.21
CA ALA A 29 -10.89 -9.02 8.94
C ALA A 29 -10.14 -7.68 9.02
N SER A 30 -10.19 -6.99 10.16
CA SER A 30 -9.51 -5.69 10.37
C SER A 30 -7.98 -5.78 10.36
N ARG A 31 -7.42 -6.98 10.47
CA ARG A 31 -5.97 -7.23 10.48
C ARG A 31 -5.45 -7.78 9.14
N ARG A 32 -6.32 -7.92 8.13
CA ARG A 32 -5.95 -8.41 6.81
C ARG A 32 -5.78 -7.27 5.82
N ILE A 33 -4.65 -7.25 5.12
CA ILE A 33 -4.37 -6.34 4.01
C ILE A 33 -4.82 -7.02 2.73
N VAL A 34 -5.94 -6.57 2.17
CA VAL A 34 -6.55 -7.18 0.97
C VAL A 34 -6.24 -6.43 -0.33
N ARG A 35 -5.65 -5.24 -0.24
CA ARG A 35 -5.24 -4.41 -1.37
C ARG A 35 -4.01 -3.62 -0.96
N LEU A 36 -3.03 -3.55 -1.84
CA LEU A 36 -1.79 -2.78 -1.64
C LEU A 36 -1.43 -2.05 -2.93
N LEU A 37 -1.00 -0.81 -2.81
CA LEU A 37 -0.50 0.01 -3.90
C LEU A 37 0.90 0.50 -3.52
N VAL A 38 1.87 0.33 -4.43
CA VAL A 38 3.22 0.87 -4.26
C VAL A 38 3.25 2.27 -4.86
N LEU A 39 3.86 3.21 -4.14
CA LEU A 39 3.86 4.63 -4.49
C LEU A 39 5.23 5.00 -5.07
N ASP A 40 5.25 5.87 -6.08
CA ASP A 40 6.51 6.35 -6.70
C ASP A 40 7.34 7.19 -5.74
N ASP A 41 6.67 7.98 -4.90
CA ASP A 41 7.30 8.85 -3.92
C ASP A 41 7.06 8.38 -2.49
N PRO A 42 8.09 8.43 -1.62
CA PRO A 42 7.92 8.17 -0.19
C PRO A 42 7.01 9.23 0.45
N ALA A 43 6.60 8.98 1.71
CA ALA A 43 5.88 9.99 2.50
C ALA A 43 6.72 11.27 2.63
N SER A 44 6.12 12.42 2.34
CA SER A 44 6.82 13.70 2.27
C SER A 44 6.79 14.48 3.58
N LEU A 45 7.97 14.87 4.08
CA LEU A 45 8.11 15.87 5.15
C LEU A 45 7.61 17.26 4.70
N ALA A 46 7.96 17.66 3.47
CA ALA A 46 7.62 18.98 2.93
C ALA A 46 6.10 19.19 2.79
N HIS A 47 5.35 18.12 2.52
CA HIS A 47 3.90 18.15 2.42
C HIS A 47 3.19 17.72 3.72
N GLY A 48 3.93 17.51 4.81
CA GLY A 48 3.37 17.18 6.12
C GLY A 48 2.78 15.77 6.24
N GLU A 49 3.07 14.86 5.30
CA GLU A 49 2.69 13.44 5.38
C GLU A 49 3.51 12.69 6.43
N LEU A 50 4.72 13.17 6.72
CA LEU A 50 5.60 12.67 7.76
C LEU A 50 5.88 13.77 8.79
N THR A 51 5.95 13.42 10.07
CA THR A 51 6.39 14.33 11.12
C THR A 51 7.92 14.34 11.23
N ASP A 52 8.47 15.33 11.93
CA ASP A 52 9.91 15.41 12.24
C ASP A 52 10.42 14.19 13.06
N LYS A 53 9.52 13.48 13.76
CA LYS A 53 9.79 12.25 14.49
C LYS A 53 9.56 10.97 13.68
N GLY A 54 9.20 11.08 12.40
CA GLY A 54 8.98 9.94 11.51
C GLY A 54 7.61 9.27 11.63
N TYR A 55 6.62 9.91 12.26
CA TYR A 55 5.24 9.41 12.26
C TYR A 55 4.53 9.81 10.97
N VAL A 56 3.66 8.92 10.48
CA VAL A 56 2.79 9.23 9.33
C VAL A 56 1.59 10.05 9.81
N ASN A 57 1.38 11.20 9.21
CA ASN A 57 0.17 12.00 9.37
C ASN A 57 -0.91 11.47 8.42
N GLN A 58 -1.77 10.59 8.95
CA GLN A 58 -2.80 9.94 8.15
C GLN A 58 -3.71 10.93 7.43
N ARG A 59 -4.10 12.05 8.06
CA ARG A 59 -4.97 13.04 7.42
C ARG A 59 -4.30 13.68 6.21
N ALA A 60 -3.05 14.13 6.35
CA ALA A 60 -2.30 14.71 5.24
C ALA A 60 -2.08 13.71 4.09
N VAL A 61 -1.82 12.43 4.40
CA VAL A 61 -1.70 11.37 3.40
C VAL A 61 -3.02 11.14 2.66
N LEU A 62 -4.14 11.01 3.39
CA LEU A 62 -5.46 10.81 2.79
C LEU A 62 -5.87 12.00 1.91
N ASP A 63 -5.60 13.23 2.35
CA ASP A 63 -5.92 14.44 1.60
C ASP A 63 -5.07 14.55 0.33
N ARG A 64 -3.76 14.32 0.41
CA ARG A 64 -2.84 14.45 -0.73
C ARG A 64 -2.93 13.29 -1.72
N ARG A 65 -3.18 12.07 -1.24
CA ARG A 65 -3.19 10.84 -2.05
C ARG A 65 -4.59 10.30 -2.28
N ALA A 66 -5.60 11.16 -2.23
CA ALA A 66 -7.01 10.81 -2.39
C ALA A 66 -7.27 9.97 -3.65
N ASP A 67 -6.66 10.33 -4.78
CA ASP A 67 -6.80 9.59 -6.03
C ASP A 67 -6.24 8.16 -5.92
N MET A 68 -5.09 8.00 -5.28
CA MET A 68 -4.47 6.69 -5.05
C MET A 68 -5.29 5.83 -4.08
N VAL A 69 -5.90 6.45 -3.07
CA VAL A 69 -6.88 5.78 -2.20
C VAL A 69 -8.10 5.36 -3.01
N GLY A 70 -8.56 6.19 -3.94
CA GLY A 70 -9.62 5.85 -4.90
C GLY A 70 -9.31 4.58 -5.70
N LEU A 71 -8.08 4.41 -6.18
CA LEU A 71 -7.65 3.18 -6.87
C LEU A 71 -7.82 1.94 -5.99
N LEU A 72 -7.47 2.02 -4.70
CA LEU A 72 -7.65 0.93 -3.75
C LEU A 72 -9.13 0.56 -3.53
N HIS A 73 -10.07 1.46 -3.82
CA HIS A 73 -11.50 1.21 -3.67
C HIS A 73 -12.22 0.93 -4.99
N THR A 74 -11.50 0.92 -6.12
CA THR A 74 -12.08 0.65 -7.44
C THR A 74 -12.33 -0.86 -7.64
N ASP A 75 -13.45 -1.19 -8.28
CA ASP A 75 -13.84 -2.56 -8.62
C ASP A 75 -14.31 -2.64 -10.09
N PRO A 76 -13.67 -3.45 -10.97
CA PRO A 76 -12.52 -4.32 -10.69
C PRO A 76 -11.26 -3.53 -10.31
N ALA A 77 -10.41 -4.13 -9.46
CA ALA A 77 -9.17 -3.51 -9.04
C ALA A 77 -8.24 -3.24 -10.25
N PRO A 78 -7.68 -2.01 -10.39
CA PRO A 78 -6.71 -1.70 -11.44
C PRO A 78 -5.45 -2.57 -11.36
N ALA A 79 -4.72 -2.67 -12.47
CA ALA A 79 -3.53 -3.52 -12.58
C ALA A 79 -2.41 -3.13 -11.60
N GLU A 80 -2.28 -1.85 -11.22
CA GLU A 80 -1.33 -1.40 -10.21
C GLU A 80 -1.70 -1.83 -8.77
N VAL A 81 -2.95 -2.21 -8.51
CA VAL A 81 -3.39 -2.64 -7.18
C VAL A 81 -3.09 -4.12 -6.99
N ILE A 82 -2.23 -4.39 -6.02
CA ILE A 82 -1.80 -5.73 -5.64
C ILE A 82 -2.84 -6.33 -4.71
N LEU A 83 -3.50 -7.38 -5.19
CA LEU A 83 -4.35 -8.24 -4.38
C LEU A 83 -3.51 -9.36 -3.77
N PRO A 84 -3.81 -9.81 -2.53
CA PRO A 84 -3.36 -11.13 -2.09
C PRO A 84 -3.86 -12.13 -3.13
N GLY A 85 -2.99 -13.01 -3.61
CA GLY A 85 -3.41 -14.06 -4.54
C GLY A 85 -4.50 -14.94 -3.94
N ASP A 86 -5.13 -15.76 -4.77
CA ASP A 86 -6.02 -16.79 -4.26
C ASP A 86 -5.23 -17.81 -3.44
N ARG A 87 -5.90 -18.40 -2.45
CA ARG A 87 -5.29 -19.31 -1.48
C ARG A 87 -4.86 -20.64 -2.12
#